data_AF-A0A1X3HDF3-F1
#
_entry.id   AF-A0A1X3HDF3-F1
#
_cell.length_a   1.000
_cell.length_b   1.000
_cell.length_c   1.000
_cell.angle_alpha   90.00
_cell.angle_beta   90.00
_cell.angle_gamma   90.00
#
_symmetry.space_group_name_H-M   'P 1'
#
loop_
_entity.id
_entity.type
_entity.pdbx_description
1 polymer ?
#
loop_
_entity_poly.entity_id
_entity_poly.type
_entity_poly.pdbx_seq_one_letter_code
_entity_poly.pdbx_strand_id
1 'polypeptide(L)' 'MKKPSKTREELEAAIRLEMEDISDWRTGLAVSVVPHEDTWKVEIMKEGPQQDAERCEMIEAIADRLRSQFDLKP' A
#
# COMPACT_ATOMS: atom_id res chain seq x y z
N MET A 1 -17.16 -11.21 -11.88
CA MET A 1 -15.85 -11.22 -12.57
C MET A 1 -14.78 -11.44 -11.52
N LYS A 2 -13.78 -12.28 -11.76
CA LYS A 2 -12.65 -12.43 -10.82
C LYS A 2 -11.84 -11.13 -10.83
N LYS A 3 -11.42 -10.63 -9.65
CA LYS A 3 -10.52 -9.47 -9.60
C LYS A 3 -9.20 -9.86 -10.29
N PRO A 4 -8.58 -8.95 -11.06
CA PRO A 4 -7.23 -9.17 -11.54
C PRO A 4 -6.26 -9.33 -10.36
N SER A 5 -5.27 -10.22 -10.47
CA SER A 5 -4.26 -10.41 -9.44
C SER A 5 -2.97 -9.66 -9.80
N LYS A 6 -2.32 -9.04 -8.81
CA LYS A 6 -1.05 -8.32 -8.96
C LYS A 6 0.02 -8.91 -8.05
N THR A 7 1.28 -8.83 -8.45
CA THR A 7 2.39 -9.20 -7.54
C THR A 7 2.49 -8.22 -6.39
N ARG A 8 3.18 -8.64 -5.32
CA ARG A 8 3.56 -7.76 -4.21
C ARG A 8 4.20 -6.46 -4.72
N GLU A 9 5.18 -6.57 -5.62
CA GLU A 9 5.92 -5.44 -6.17
C GLU A 9 5.01 -4.48 -6.97
N GLU A 10 4.06 -5.02 -7.75
CA GLU A 10 3.10 -4.20 -8.48
C GLU A 10 2.15 -3.43 -7.56
N LEU A 11 1.70 -4.06 -6.47
CA LEU A 11 0.84 -3.40 -5.48
C LEU A 11 1.63 -2.37 -4.67
N GLU A 12 2.85 -2.69 -4.26
CA GLU A 12 3.75 -1.74 -3.58
C GLU A 12 4.05 -0.53 -4.46
N ALA A 13 4.33 -0.73 -5.75
CA ALA A 13 4.53 0.34 -6.71
C ALA A 13 3.26 1.18 -6.92
N ALA A 14 2.08 0.55 -7.01
CA ALA A 14 0.81 1.26 -7.13
C ALA A 14 0.50 2.12 -5.89
N ILE A 15 0.77 1.59 -4.69
CA ILE A 15 0.62 2.35 -3.44
C ILE A 15 1.56 3.56 -3.45
N ARG A 16 2.84 3.36 -3.76
CA ARG A 16 3.83 4.46 -3.81
C ARG A 16 3.44 5.52 -4.83
N LEU A 17 3.00 5.12 -6.02
CA LEU A 17 2.59 6.05 -7.06
C LEU A 17 1.39 6.89 -6.62
N GLU A 18 0.37 6.28 -6.01
CA GLU A 18 -0.79 7.01 -5.50
C GLU A 18 -0.42 7.91 -4.31
N MET A 19 0.53 7.49 -3.46
CA MET A 19 1.05 8.35 -2.40
C MET A 19 1.77 9.59 -2.96
N GLU A 20 2.58 9.41 -4.00
CA GLU A 20 3.28 10.51 -4.70
C GLU A 20 2.31 11.43 -5.47
N ASP A 21 1.16 10.92 -5.90
CA ASP A 21 0.10 11.70 -6.54
C ASP A 21 -0.71 12.52 -5.52
N ILE A 22 -1.04 11.93 -4.37
CA ILE A 22 -1.82 12.59 -3.30
C ILE A 22 -0.95 13.57 -2.50
N SER A 23 0.30 13.20 -2.22
CA SER A 23 1.27 14.02 -1.52
C SER A 23 2.43 14.30 -2.48
N ASP A 24 2.71 15.57 -2.79
CA ASP A 24 3.83 16.06 -3.62
C ASP A 24 5.23 15.74 -2.99
N TRP A 25 5.32 14.69 -2.18
CA TRP A 25 6.46 14.29 -1.39
C TRP A 25 6.99 12.96 -1.91
N ARG A 26 8.31 12.93 -2.20
CA ARG A 26 9.08 11.68 -2.18
C ARG A 26 9.09 11.15 -0.74
N THR A 27 8.05 10.44 -0.37
CA THR A 27 8.01 9.78 0.93
C THR A 27 9.09 8.71 0.94
N GLY A 28 10.15 8.93 1.72
CA GLY A 28 11.12 7.88 2.10
C GLY A 28 10.51 6.77 2.97
N LEU A 29 9.19 6.56 2.86
CA LEU A 29 8.44 5.54 3.56
C LEU A 29 8.53 4.24 2.77
N ALA A 30 9.13 3.23 3.38
CA ALA A 30 9.14 1.90 2.80
C ALA A 30 7.81 1.21 3.10
N VAL A 31 6.91 1.13 2.12
CA VAL A 31 5.71 0.30 2.21
C VAL A 31 5.98 -1.09 1.66
N SER A 32 5.36 -2.09 2.28
CA SER A 32 5.47 -3.47 1.84
C SER A 32 4.14 -4.20 1.91
N VAL A 33 3.81 -4.97 0.88
CA VAL A 33 2.55 -5.72 0.83
C VAL A 33 2.77 -7.15 1.31
N VAL A 34 1.99 -7.59 2.29
CA VAL A 34 2.08 -8.94 2.85
C VAL A 34 0.74 -9.66 2.76
N PRO A 35 0.74 -10.98 2.50
CA PRO A 35 -0.49 -11.77 2.57
C PRO A 35 -1.10 -11.67 3.98
N HIS A 36 -2.43 -11.53 4.03
CA HIS A 36 -3.18 -11.42 5.27
C HIS A 36 -4.55 -12.08 5.11
N GLU A 37 -4.73 -13.21 5.80
CA GLU A 37 -5.96 -14.02 5.72
C GLU A 37 -6.29 -14.39 4.26
N ASP A 38 -7.51 -14.08 3.81
CA ASP A 38 -7.98 -14.29 2.44
C ASP A 38 -7.56 -13.16 1.47
N THR A 39 -6.78 -12.18 1.94
CA THR A 39 -6.37 -11.01 1.16
C THR A 39 -4.92 -10.61 1.46
N TRP A 40 -4.61 -9.32 1.40
CA TRP A 40 -3.31 -8.75 1.66
C TRP A 40 -3.44 -7.44 2.43
N LYS A 41 -2.40 -7.09 3.20
CA LYS A 41 -2.30 -5.82 3.91
C LYS A 41 -1.02 -5.10 3.52
N VAL A 42 -0.95 -3.81 3.80
CA VAL A 42 0.27 -3.02 3.69
C VAL A 42 0.91 -2.87 5.07
N GLU A 43 2.21 -3.13 5.14
CA GLU A 43 3.05 -2.84 6.29
C GLU A 43 3.94 -1.65 5.95
N ILE A 44 3.93 -0.64 6.82
CA ILE A 44 4.71 0.58 6.63
C ILE A 44 5.97 0.45 7.48
N MET A 45 7.10 0.16 6.84
CA MET A 45 8.41 0.15 7.47
C MET A 45 8.93 1.60 7.56
N LYS A 46 9.03 2.13 8.77
CA LYS A 46 9.57 3.47 9.05
C LYS A 46 10.85 3.36 9.86
N GLU A 47 11.86 4.16 9.51
CA GLU A 47 13.00 4.46 10.38
C GLU A 47 12.72 5.79 11.10
N GLY A 48 12.30 5.73 12.38
CA GLY A 48 12.22 6.92 13.24
C GLY A 48 10.94 7.05 14.08
N PRO A 49 10.96 7.90 15.13
CA PRO A 49 9.92 7.99 16.15
C PRO A 49 8.68 8.81 15.76
N GLN A 50 8.67 9.51 14.63
CA GLN A 50 7.49 10.25 14.15
C GLN A 50 6.67 9.40 13.19
N GLN A 51 5.68 8.70 13.73
CA GLN A 51 4.58 8.21 12.92
C GLN A 51 3.65 9.39 12.60
N ASP A 52 3.70 9.90 11.38
CA ASP A 52 2.60 10.71 10.87
C ASP A 52 1.38 9.81 10.70
N ALA A 53 0.44 9.93 11.64
CA ALA A 53 -0.81 9.19 11.62
C ALA A 53 -1.57 9.43 10.31
N GLU A 54 -1.57 10.68 9.84
CA GLU A 54 -2.15 11.09 8.55
C GLU A 54 -1.58 10.31 7.36
N ARG A 55 -0.26 10.06 7.35
CA ARG A 55 0.38 9.28 6.27
C ARG A 55 0.02 7.81 6.35
N CYS A 56 -0.09 7.25 7.56
CA CYS A 56 -0.55 5.88 7.73
C CYS A 56 -1.99 5.72 7.25
N GLU A 57 -2.90 6.62 7.67
CA GLU A 57 -4.29 6.62 7.23
C GLU A 57 -4.40 6.72 5.70
N MET A 58 -3.60 7.59 5.07
CA MET A 58 -3.56 7.72 3.61
C MET A 58 -3.12 6.41 2.94
N ILE A 59 -2.04 5.78 3.41
CA ILE A 59 -1.54 4.51 2.87
C ILE A 59 -2.57 3.40 3.02
N GLU A 60 -3.24 3.35 4.17
CA GLU A 60 -4.30 2.39 4.44
C GLU A 60 -5.51 2.59 3.51
N ALA A 61 -5.91 3.84 3.27
CA ALA A 61 -6.99 4.17 2.34
C ALA A 61 -6.66 3.76 0.90
N ILE A 62 -5.43 3.99 0.44
CA ILE A 62 -4.96 3.53 -0.89
C ILE A 62 -4.99 2.00 -0.94
N ALA A 63 -4.47 1.33 0.09
CA ALA A 63 -4.44 -0.12 0.15
C ALA A 63 -5.84 -0.75 0.19
N ASP A 64 -6.80 -0.13 0.86
CA ASP A 64 -8.21 -0.58 0.88
C ASP A 64 -8.86 -0.46 -0.50
N ARG A 65 -8.65 0.68 -1.18
CA ARG A 65 -9.11 0.89 -2.56
C ARG A 65 -8.47 -0.11 -3.52
N LEU A 66 -7.19 -0.44 -3.35
CA LEU A 66 -6.51 -1.43 -4.19
C LEU A 66 -6.98 -2.85 -3.89
N ARG A 67 -7.22 -3.23 -2.63
CA ARG A 67 -7.80 -4.54 -2.25
C ARG A 67 -9.18 -4.77 -2.87
N SER A 68 -9.96 -3.70 -3.03
CA SER A 68 -11.25 -3.77 -3.71
C SER A 68 -11.12 -4.07 -5.21
N GLN A 69 -9.98 -3.76 -5.82
CA GLN A 69 -9.74 -3.91 -7.26
C GLN A 69 -8.86 -5.10 -7.62
N PHE A 70 -7.91 -5.47 -6.75
CA PHE A 70 -6.85 -6.43 -7.04
C PHE A 70 -6.67 -7.44 -5.92
N ASP A 71 -6.48 -8.71 -6.31
CA ASP A 71 -6.01 -9.75 -5.40
C ASP A 71 -4.48 -9.82 -5.40
N LEU A 72 -3.91 -10.27 -4.29
CA LEU A 72 -2.47 -10.56 -4.22
C LEU A 72 -2.21 -11.88 -4.94
N LYS A 73 -1.27 -11.84 -5.88
CA LYS A 73 -0.81 -13.03 -6.57
C LYS A 73 -0.03 -13.90 -5.57
N PRO A 74 -0.33 -15.22 -5.48
CA PRO A 74 0.39 -16.15 -4.62
C PRO A 74 1.86 -16.32 -5.03
#